data_AF-A0A1W9RHA1-F1
#
_entry.id   AF-A0A1W9RHA1-F1
#
_cell.length_a   1.000
_cell.length_b   1.000
_cell.length_c   1.000
_cell.angle_alpha   90.00
_cell.angle_beta   90.00
_cell.angle_gamma   90.00
#
_symmetry.space_group_name_H-M   'P 1'
#
loop_
_entity.id
_entity.type
_entity.pdbx_description
1 polymer ?
#
loop_
_entity_poly.entity_id
_entity_poly.type
_entity_poly.pdbx_seq_one_letter_code
_entity_poly.pdbx_strand_id
1 'polypeptide(L)'
;MLPAHGYPGLRKYKHLVGNLGRAWYDQKELFSQYPAAILGTSNCVLLPKDEYKDRMFTMGVTGLPGVKHIQGYDFSPILERLKELPELEEQPGEIKLKTGFGKSTILSLADKIKELVEKGKIKHFFLVGGCDSPTNRNNYYREFVKQLPPDTVVLTLACGKYRINDLDLGEIDGIPRLIDLGQCNDSIVAIEIAQALAELFGVGINELPLSLILMWMEQKAIAIFWTLLYLGIKNIYIGPILPAWVNEDILKVLVSGYNVKLISEPEKDLARILNLEEV
;
A
#
# COMPACT_ATOMS: atom_id res chain seq x y z
N MET A 1 2.14 1.37 -9.89
CA MET A 1 2.65 2.70 -10.27
C MET A 1 1.73 3.86 -9.88
N LEU A 2 0.53 3.60 -9.31
CA LEU A 2 -0.40 4.63 -8.84
C LEU A 2 0.25 5.87 -8.16
N PRO A 3 1.21 5.73 -7.23
CA PRO A 3 1.78 6.89 -6.52
C PRO A 3 2.50 7.92 -7.41
N ALA A 4 2.87 7.57 -8.65
CA ALA A 4 3.44 8.53 -9.61
C ALA A 4 2.52 9.76 -9.81
N HIS A 5 1.20 9.56 -9.73
CA HIS A 5 0.20 10.65 -9.82
C HIS A 5 0.24 11.64 -8.64
N GLY A 6 0.91 11.27 -7.54
CA GLY A 6 1.16 12.14 -6.39
C GLY A 6 2.28 13.15 -6.60
N TYR A 7 3.17 12.96 -7.60
CA TYR A 7 4.35 13.80 -7.78
C TYR A 7 4.03 15.06 -8.61
N PRO A 8 4.17 16.29 -8.05
CA PRO A 8 3.79 17.52 -8.75
C PRO A 8 4.51 17.72 -10.08
N GLY A 9 5.79 17.32 -10.17
CA GLY A 9 6.60 17.45 -11.38
C GLY A 9 6.09 16.63 -12.58
N LEU A 10 5.26 15.61 -12.36
CA LEU A 10 4.67 14.79 -13.43
C LEU A 10 3.34 15.36 -13.96
N ARG A 11 2.70 16.29 -13.22
CA ARG A 11 1.42 16.91 -13.64
C ARG A 11 1.52 17.72 -14.94
N LYS A 12 2.74 18.10 -15.34
CA LYS A 12 2.99 18.80 -16.61
C LYS A 12 2.72 17.93 -17.85
N TYR A 13 2.69 16.60 -17.70
CA TYR A 13 2.47 15.67 -18.81
C TYR A 13 0.98 15.32 -18.92
N LYS A 14 0.26 16.02 -19.83
CA LYS A 14 -1.17 15.80 -20.06
C LYS A 14 -1.54 14.38 -20.52
N HIS A 15 -0.57 13.64 -21.07
CA HIS A 15 -0.73 12.25 -21.50
C HIS A 15 -0.49 11.23 -20.36
N LEU A 16 -0.20 11.68 -19.13
CA LEU A 16 -0.25 10.84 -17.94
C LEU A 16 -1.71 10.81 -17.44
N VAL A 17 -2.52 9.92 -18.02
CA VAL A 17 -3.99 9.97 -17.89
C VAL A 17 -4.49 9.44 -16.54
N GLY A 18 -3.98 8.30 -16.06
CA GLY A 18 -4.52 7.67 -14.86
C GLY A 18 -3.82 6.37 -14.44
N ASN A 19 -4.48 5.62 -13.56
CA ASN A 19 -4.07 4.28 -13.17
C ASN A 19 -5.09 3.26 -13.69
N LEU A 20 -4.63 2.27 -14.43
CA LEU A 20 -5.46 1.19 -14.96
C LEU A 20 -5.26 -0.09 -14.12
N GLY A 21 -6.36 -0.74 -13.75
CA GLY A 21 -6.35 -1.97 -12.94
C GLY A 21 -6.13 -1.74 -11.44
N ARG A 22 -5.85 -2.84 -10.74
CA ARG A 22 -5.73 -2.97 -9.28
C ARG A 22 -4.32 -3.45 -8.88
N ALA A 23 -4.23 -4.45 -8.01
CA ALA A 23 -2.97 -5.04 -7.57
C ALA A 23 -2.38 -5.96 -8.63
N TRP A 24 -1.07 -6.18 -8.55
CA TRP A 24 -0.25 -6.87 -9.56
C TRP A 24 -0.81 -8.20 -10.12
N TYR A 25 -1.62 -8.95 -9.38
CA TYR A 25 -2.10 -10.27 -9.82
C TYR A 25 -3.27 -10.19 -10.81
N ASP A 26 -3.89 -9.03 -11.02
CA ASP A 26 -4.90 -8.83 -12.06
C ASP A 26 -4.29 -8.65 -13.47
N GLN A 27 -2.96 -8.49 -13.54
CA GLN A 27 -2.24 -8.09 -14.75
C GLN A 27 -2.50 -9.01 -15.94
N LYS A 28 -2.68 -10.33 -15.71
CA LYS A 28 -2.92 -11.26 -16.83
C LYS A 28 -4.22 -10.94 -17.54
N GLU A 29 -5.28 -10.66 -16.79
CA GLU A 29 -6.58 -10.34 -17.37
C GLU A 29 -6.54 -8.94 -17.97
N LEU A 30 -6.05 -7.98 -17.21
CA LEU A 30 -5.94 -6.59 -17.62
C LEU A 30 -5.14 -6.43 -18.92
N PHE A 31 -3.97 -7.05 -19.00
CA PHE A 31 -3.11 -6.95 -20.17
C PHE A 31 -3.70 -7.67 -21.38
N SER A 32 -4.58 -8.66 -21.20
CA SER A 32 -5.29 -9.30 -22.32
C SER A 32 -6.40 -8.39 -22.84
N GLN A 33 -7.15 -7.78 -21.92
CA GLN A 33 -8.29 -6.92 -22.22
C GLN A 33 -7.89 -5.66 -22.99
N TYR A 34 -6.79 -5.02 -22.58
CA TYR A 34 -6.40 -3.72 -23.14
C TYR A 34 -5.28 -3.88 -24.16
N PRO A 35 -5.45 -3.41 -25.41
CA PRO A 35 -4.41 -3.40 -26.44
C PRO A 35 -3.38 -2.29 -26.18
N ALA A 36 -2.66 -2.39 -25.06
CA ALA A 36 -1.64 -1.43 -24.63
C ALA A 36 -0.25 -2.05 -24.66
N ALA A 37 0.78 -1.22 -24.85
CA ALA A 37 2.16 -1.62 -24.57
C ALA A 37 2.42 -1.58 -23.06
N ILE A 38 3.07 -2.62 -22.54
CA ILE A 38 3.25 -2.84 -21.11
C ILE A 38 4.73 -2.82 -20.78
N LEU A 39 5.15 -2.04 -19.78
CA LEU A 39 6.54 -1.99 -19.32
C LEU A 39 6.65 -2.47 -17.86
N GLY A 40 7.28 -3.61 -17.66
CA GLY A 40 7.67 -4.13 -16.36
C GLY A 40 8.99 -3.53 -15.88
N THR A 41 8.94 -2.63 -14.90
CA THR A 41 10.12 -1.93 -14.36
C THR A 41 10.72 -2.63 -13.14
N SER A 42 9.89 -3.26 -12.31
CA SER A 42 10.28 -4.08 -11.16
C SER A 42 9.34 -5.28 -11.02
N ASN A 43 9.56 -6.11 -10.01
CA ASN A 43 8.52 -7.03 -9.55
C ASN A 43 7.25 -6.24 -9.14
N CYS A 44 6.04 -6.79 -9.32
CA CYS A 44 5.73 -8.17 -9.71
C CYS A 44 5.22 -8.24 -11.15
N VAL A 45 5.98 -8.95 -12.01
CA VAL A 45 5.57 -9.28 -13.37
C VAL A 45 5.31 -10.78 -13.47
N LEU A 46 4.19 -11.16 -14.08
CA LEU A 46 3.83 -12.55 -14.31
C LEU A 46 4.34 -13.00 -15.68
N LEU A 47 4.51 -14.32 -15.85
CA LEU A 47 4.72 -14.89 -17.19
C LEU A 47 3.55 -14.46 -18.09
N PRO A 48 3.83 -13.79 -19.22
CA PRO A 48 2.79 -13.24 -20.07
C PRO A 48 1.99 -14.35 -20.74
N LYS A 49 0.74 -14.08 -21.07
CA LYS A 49 0.00 -14.90 -22.03
C LYS A 49 0.48 -14.58 -23.45
N ASP A 50 0.38 -15.54 -24.36
CA ASP A 50 0.86 -15.36 -25.73
C ASP A 50 0.17 -14.19 -26.45
N GLU A 51 -1.11 -13.92 -26.14
CA GLU A 51 -1.93 -12.87 -26.76
C GLU A 51 -1.47 -11.42 -26.50
N TYR A 52 -0.60 -11.17 -25.50
CA TYR A 52 -0.03 -9.85 -25.24
C TYR A 52 1.49 -9.85 -25.04
N LYS A 53 2.13 -11.01 -25.14
CA LYS A 53 3.56 -11.17 -24.88
C LYS A 53 4.43 -10.29 -25.79
N ASP A 54 4.02 -10.13 -27.03
CA ASP A 54 4.69 -9.35 -28.08
C ASP A 54 4.63 -7.81 -27.86
N ARG A 55 3.72 -7.36 -27.00
CA ARG A 55 3.57 -5.96 -26.57
C ARG A 55 3.91 -5.73 -25.10
N MET A 56 4.50 -6.74 -24.45
CA MET A 56 5.12 -6.59 -23.13
C MET A 56 6.62 -6.35 -23.28
N PHE A 57 7.14 -5.51 -22.39
CA PHE A 57 8.54 -5.13 -22.30
C PHE A 57 8.99 -5.23 -20.85
N THR A 58 10.27 -5.46 -20.64
CA THR A 58 10.91 -5.39 -19.31
C THR A 58 12.06 -4.41 -19.33
N MET A 59 12.47 -3.91 -18.16
CA MET A 59 13.69 -3.12 -18.03
C MET A 59 14.33 -3.26 -16.65
N GLY A 60 15.55 -2.76 -16.51
CA GLY A 60 16.28 -2.76 -15.25
C GLY A 60 16.55 -4.18 -14.76
N VAL A 61 16.22 -4.47 -13.51
CA VAL A 61 16.41 -5.82 -12.93
C VAL A 61 15.34 -6.82 -13.36
N THR A 62 14.30 -6.39 -14.07
CA THR A 62 13.17 -7.23 -14.45
C THR A 62 13.46 -7.95 -15.76
N GLY A 63 13.23 -9.27 -15.80
CA GLY A 63 13.34 -10.06 -17.02
C GLY A 63 12.25 -11.13 -17.07
N LEU A 64 11.74 -11.40 -18.27
CA LEU A 64 10.74 -12.43 -18.53
C LEU A 64 11.13 -13.23 -19.80
N PRO A 65 10.95 -14.56 -19.81
CA PRO A 65 11.27 -15.38 -20.97
C PRO A 65 10.52 -14.96 -22.24
N GLY A 66 11.28 -14.64 -23.29
CA GLY A 66 10.74 -14.24 -24.59
C GLY A 66 10.03 -12.88 -24.61
N VAL A 67 10.26 -12.04 -23.61
CA VAL A 67 9.77 -10.65 -23.55
C VAL A 67 10.92 -9.71 -23.87
N LYS A 68 10.70 -8.70 -24.71
CA LYS A 68 11.75 -7.76 -25.11
C LYS A 68 12.24 -6.96 -23.89
N HIS A 69 13.56 -6.90 -23.69
CA HIS A 69 14.17 -6.15 -22.60
C HIS A 69 14.73 -4.82 -23.12
N ILE A 70 14.30 -3.71 -22.53
CA ILE A 70 14.72 -2.35 -22.87
C ILE A 70 16.04 -2.05 -22.17
N GLN A 71 17.03 -1.63 -22.95
CA GLN A 71 18.34 -1.22 -22.46
C GLN A 71 18.33 0.29 -22.14
N GLY A 72 18.79 0.64 -20.94
CA GLY A 72 18.80 2.03 -20.48
C GLY A 72 17.40 2.66 -20.51
N TYR A 73 17.28 3.80 -21.18
CA TYR A 73 16.05 4.58 -21.29
C TYR A 73 15.62 4.81 -22.75
N ASP A 74 16.08 3.96 -23.68
CA ASP A 74 15.60 3.99 -25.06
C ASP A 74 14.24 3.30 -25.17
N PHE A 75 13.18 4.09 -25.05
CA PHE A 75 11.80 3.62 -25.16
C PHE A 75 11.28 3.55 -26.60
N SER A 76 12.12 3.77 -27.62
CA SER A 76 11.72 3.71 -29.03
C SER A 76 11.00 2.40 -29.40
N PRO A 77 11.44 1.20 -28.95
CA PRO A 77 10.70 -0.04 -29.21
C PRO A 77 9.26 -0.08 -28.69
N ILE A 78 9.00 0.58 -27.56
CA ILE A 78 7.66 0.67 -26.97
C ILE A 78 6.80 1.58 -27.84
N LEU A 79 7.36 2.72 -28.26
CA LEU A 79 6.66 3.68 -29.11
C LEU A 79 6.35 3.12 -30.50
N GLU A 80 7.25 2.32 -31.08
CA GLU A 80 7.02 1.61 -32.34
C GLU A 80 5.85 0.64 -32.20
N ARG A 81 5.84 -0.18 -31.13
CA ARG A 81 4.74 -1.11 -30.91
C ARG A 81 3.42 -0.40 -30.64
N LEU A 82 3.42 0.71 -29.91
CA LEU A 82 2.22 1.52 -29.64
C LEU A 82 1.57 2.05 -30.92
N LYS A 83 2.34 2.38 -31.97
CA LYS A 83 1.79 2.86 -33.26
C LYS A 83 1.03 1.78 -34.04
N GLU A 84 1.30 0.51 -33.74
CA GLU A 84 0.65 -0.65 -34.39
C GLU A 84 -0.59 -1.12 -33.63
N LEU A 85 -0.77 -0.67 -32.39
CA LEU A 85 -1.91 -1.04 -31.57
C LEU A 85 -3.11 -0.15 -31.92
N PRO A 86 -4.34 -0.70 -31.86
CA PRO A 86 -5.54 0.11 -32.05
C PRO A 86 -5.62 1.20 -30.97
N GLU A 87 -6.27 2.30 -31.31
CA GLU A 87 -6.59 3.33 -30.32
C GLU A 87 -7.47 2.73 -29.22
N LEU A 88 -7.18 3.12 -27.99
CA LEU A 88 -7.98 2.72 -26.85
C LEU A 88 -9.09 3.74 -26.63
N GLU A 89 -10.34 3.28 -26.62
CA GLU A 89 -11.48 4.13 -26.28
C GLU A 89 -11.34 4.70 -24.87
N GLU A 90 -11.79 5.94 -24.68
CA GLU A 90 -11.80 6.57 -23.37
C GLU A 90 -12.81 5.86 -22.47
N GLN A 91 -12.31 5.16 -21.44
CA GLN A 91 -13.10 4.45 -20.46
C GLN A 91 -12.72 4.96 -19.05
N PRO A 92 -13.26 6.12 -18.64
CA PRO A 92 -12.97 6.66 -17.33
C PRO A 92 -13.52 5.71 -16.26
N GLY A 93 -12.67 5.34 -15.30
CA GLY A 93 -13.10 4.54 -14.16
C GLY A 93 -14.12 5.28 -13.29
N GLU A 94 -15.01 4.53 -12.65
CA GLU A 94 -16.03 5.08 -11.76
C GLU A 94 -15.42 5.62 -10.44
N ILE A 95 -14.22 5.17 -10.10
CA ILE A 95 -13.58 5.43 -8.81
C ILE A 95 -12.42 6.42 -8.98
N LYS A 96 -12.46 7.53 -8.24
CA LYS A 96 -11.35 8.48 -8.13
C LYS A 96 -10.51 8.17 -6.90
N LEU A 97 -9.32 7.61 -7.13
CA LEU A 97 -8.37 7.31 -6.07
C LEU A 97 -7.57 8.58 -5.70
N LYS A 98 -7.42 8.85 -4.41
CA LYS A 98 -6.50 9.86 -3.90
C LYS A 98 -5.17 9.20 -3.54
N THR A 99 -4.05 9.78 -3.99
CA THR A 99 -2.69 9.31 -3.69
C THR A 99 -1.75 10.50 -3.57
N GLY A 100 -0.52 10.28 -3.07
CA GLY A 100 0.49 11.33 -2.95
C GLY A 100 0.47 12.07 -1.62
N PHE A 101 0.02 11.42 -0.54
CA PHE A 101 0.21 11.94 0.82
C PHE A 101 1.64 11.68 1.30
N GLY A 102 2.61 12.26 0.60
CA GLY A 102 4.01 12.25 1.01
C GLY A 102 4.24 13.10 2.26
N LYS A 103 5.48 13.07 2.76
CA LYS A 103 5.90 13.76 4.00
C LYS A 103 5.43 15.21 4.06
N SER A 104 5.69 16.00 3.02
CA SER A 104 5.32 17.42 2.98
C SER A 104 3.82 17.66 3.10
N THR A 105 3.01 16.82 2.45
CA THR A 105 1.55 16.91 2.51
C THR A 105 1.04 16.61 3.91
N ILE A 106 1.55 15.55 4.54
CA ILE A 106 1.12 15.18 5.90
C ILE A 106 1.60 16.18 6.94
N LEU A 107 2.86 16.65 6.85
CA LEU A 107 3.36 17.68 7.76
C LEU A 107 2.58 18.99 7.63
N SER A 108 2.10 19.36 6.45
CA SER A 108 1.22 20.52 6.28
C SER A 108 -0.16 20.36 6.96
N LEU A 109 -0.54 19.13 7.30
CA LEU A 109 -1.77 18.79 8.03
C LEU A 109 -1.51 18.49 9.50
N ALA A 110 -0.26 18.47 9.96
CA ALA A 110 0.12 17.98 11.29
C ALA A 110 -0.57 18.75 12.42
N ASP A 111 -0.58 20.09 12.39
CA ASP A 111 -1.24 20.90 13.43
C ASP A 111 -2.74 20.63 13.50
N LYS A 112 -3.40 20.48 12.35
CA LYS A 112 -4.82 20.15 12.27
C LYS A 112 -5.09 18.74 12.78
N ILE A 113 -4.25 17.77 12.41
CA ILE A 113 -4.36 16.39 12.92
C ILE A 113 -4.20 16.38 14.44
N LYS A 114 -3.21 17.12 14.98
CA LYS A 114 -3.00 17.27 16.42
C LYS A 114 -4.24 17.82 17.11
N GLU A 115 -4.77 18.93 16.61
CA GLU A 115 -5.98 19.56 17.15
C GLU A 115 -7.16 18.59 17.19
N LEU A 116 -7.35 17.81 16.12
CA LEU A 116 -8.44 16.83 16.05
C LEU A 116 -8.23 15.65 17.02
N VAL A 117 -6.99 15.23 17.25
CA VAL A 117 -6.66 14.20 18.25
C VAL A 117 -6.89 14.73 19.67
N GLU A 118 -6.39 15.94 19.98
CA GLU A 118 -6.58 16.58 21.30
C GLU A 118 -8.06 16.84 21.63
N LYS A 119 -8.88 17.13 20.60
CA LYS A 119 -10.33 17.25 20.73
C LYS A 119 -11.08 15.91 20.77
N GLY A 120 -10.37 14.78 20.66
CA GLY A 120 -10.96 13.43 20.63
C GLY A 120 -11.79 13.12 19.39
N LYS A 121 -11.65 13.91 18.31
CA LYS A 121 -12.32 13.68 17.02
C LYS A 121 -11.62 12.60 16.19
N ILE A 122 -10.30 12.51 16.29
CA ILE A 122 -9.52 11.37 15.82
C ILE A 122 -9.04 10.61 17.05
N LYS A 123 -9.54 9.39 17.25
CA LYS A 123 -9.18 8.57 18.40
C LYS A 123 -8.08 7.55 18.10
N HIS A 124 -7.98 7.10 16.86
CA HIS A 124 -7.02 6.06 16.50
C HIS A 124 -6.60 6.13 15.03
N PHE A 125 -5.35 5.78 14.78
CA PHE A 125 -4.77 5.59 13.45
C PHE A 125 -4.54 4.11 13.20
N PHE A 126 -4.85 3.66 11.99
CA PHE A 126 -4.55 2.31 11.54
C PHE A 126 -3.66 2.37 10.30
N LEU A 127 -2.46 1.82 10.37
CA LEU A 127 -1.68 1.54 9.17
C LEU A 127 -2.13 0.20 8.60
N VAL A 128 -2.97 0.21 7.58
CA VAL A 128 -3.45 -1.00 6.88
C VAL A 128 -2.85 -1.02 5.48
N GLY A 129 -1.86 -1.86 5.25
CA GLY A 129 -1.14 -1.87 3.98
C GLY A 129 -0.01 -2.89 3.92
N GLY A 130 0.85 -2.75 2.92
CA GLY A 130 1.93 -3.70 2.65
C GLY A 130 1.73 -4.42 1.32
N CYS A 131 2.23 -5.65 1.19
CA CYS A 131 2.22 -6.35 -0.10
C CYS A 131 1.06 -7.33 -0.20
N ASP A 132 0.17 -7.11 -1.18
CA ASP A 132 -0.99 -7.97 -1.43
C ASP A 132 -0.61 -9.27 -2.18
N SER A 133 -1.45 -10.28 -2.01
CA SER A 133 -1.42 -11.57 -2.70
C SER A 133 -2.85 -11.99 -3.08
N PRO A 134 -3.05 -12.83 -4.11
CA PRO A 134 -4.37 -13.19 -4.63
C PRO A 134 -5.20 -14.11 -3.71
N THR A 135 -4.79 -14.32 -2.45
CA THR A 135 -5.49 -15.19 -1.51
C THR A 135 -6.79 -14.56 -1.00
N ASN A 136 -7.84 -15.37 -0.88
CA ASN A 136 -9.11 -14.94 -0.27
C ASN A 136 -8.94 -14.57 1.21
N ARG A 137 -7.90 -15.06 1.89
CA ARG A 137 -7.61 -14.68 3.28
C ARG A 137 -7.34 -13.18 3.44
N ASN A 138 -6.86 -12.51 2.38
CA ASN A 138 -6.66 -11.06 2.40
C ASN A 138 -7.97 -10.26 2.32
N ASN A 139 -9.13 -10.90 2.17
CA ASN A 139 -10.42 -10.21 2.35
C ASN A 139 -10.58 -9.70 3.80
N TYR A 140 -9.88 -10.31 4.76
CA TYR A 140 -9.75 -9.80 6.14
C TYR A 140 -9.54 -8.29 6.18
N TYR A 141 -8.59 -7.74 5.40
CA TYR A 141 -8.21 -6.33 5.52
C TYR A 141 -9.31 -5.38 5.06
N ARG A 142 -10.10 -5.80 4.06
CA ARG A 142 -11.26 -5.02 3.61
C ARG A 142 -12.35 -5.02 4.67
N GLU A 143 -12.67 -6.18 5.22
CA GLU A 143 -13.71 -6.31 6.25
C GLU A 143 -13.28 -5.60 7.54
N PHE A 144 -12.01 -5.70 7.92
CA PHE A 144 -11.42 -4.95 9.04
C PHE A 144 -11.61 -3.44 8.85
N VAL A 145 -11.23 -2.89 7.68
CA VAL A 145 -11.35 -1.44 7.42
C VAL A 145 -12.81 -0.97 7.41
N LYS A 146 -13.74 -1.77 6.89
CA LYS A 146 -15.18 -1.42 6.91
C LYS A 146 -15.77 -1.35 8.33
N GLN A 147 -15.19 -2.07 9.29
CA GLN A 147 -15.66 -2.10 10.67
C GLN A 147 -15.05 -0.97 11.52
N LEU A 148 -14.08 -0.23 11.00
CA LEU A 148 -13.40 0.81 11.76
C LEU A 148 -14.37 1.94 12.14
N PRO A 149 -14.40 2.34 13.43
CA PRO A 149 -15.22 3.45 13.90
C PRO A 149 -14.98 4.75 13.12
N PRO A 150 -16.00 5.61 12.95
CA PRO A 150 -15.89 6.82 12.14
C PRO A 150 -14.87 7.85 12.65
N ASP A 151 -14.42 7.74 13.90
CA ASP A 151 -13.41 8.60 14.54
C ASP A 151 -11.96 8.06 14.35
N THR A 152 -11.73 7.26 13.32
CA THR A 152 -10.42 6.66 13.00
C THR A 152 -9.87 7.11 11.65
N VAL A 153 -8.55 7.11 11.49
CA VAL A 153 -7.88 7.40 10.20
C VAL A 153 -7.06 6.18 9.76
N VAL A 154 -7.22 5.79 8.49
CA VAL A 154 -6.49 4.70 7.85
C VAL A 154 -5.35 5.27 7.01
N LEU A 155 -4.13 4.92 7.38
CA LEU A 155 -2.94 5.11 6.57
C LEU A 155 -2.72 3.84 5.72
N THR A 156 -2.46 3.99 4.43
CA THR A 156 -2.15 2.85 3.55
C THR A 156 -0.94 3.13 2.68
N LEU A 157 -0.32 2.05 2.20
CA LEU A 157 0.83 2.08 1.30
C LEU A 157 0.97 0.74 0.57
N ALA A 158 1.81 0.74 -0.47
CA ALA A 158 2.11 -0.44 -1.31
C ALA A 158 0.86 -1.06 -1.96
N CYS A 159 1.00 -2.22 -2.61
CA CYS A 159 -0.11 -2.82 -3.38
C CYS A 159 -1.27 -3.32 -2.50
N GLY A 160 -1.06 -3.51 -1.20
CA GLY A 160 -2.11 -3.82 -0.22
C GLY A 160 -3.25 -2.81 -0.20
N LYS A 161 -2.97 -1.55 -0.57
CA LYS A 161 -3.98 -0.51 -0.70
C LYS A 161 -5.15 -0.91 -1.60
N TYR A 162 -4.95 -1.74 -2.63
CA TYR A 162 -6.01 -2.11 -3.57
C TYR A 162 -7.11 -2.99 -2.95
N ARG A 163 -6.95 -3.43 -1.69
CA ARG A 163 -8.02 -4.06 -0.92
C ARG A 163 -9.03 -3.06 -0.35
N ILE A 164 -8.63 -1.81 -0.19
CA ILE A 164 -9.35 -0.80 0.61
C ILE A 164 -9.43 0.58 -0.04
N ASN A 165 -8.63 0.88 -1.08
CA ASN A 165 -8.51 2.23 -1.62
C ASN A 165 -9.68 2.69 -2.47
N ASP A 166 -10.57 1.78 -2.80
CA ASP A 166 -11.87 2.02 -3.43
C ASP A 166 -12.98 2.36 -2.43
N LEU A 167 -12.73 2.21 -1.12
CA LEU A 167 -13.71 2.51 -0.08
C LEU A 167 -13.83 4.02 0.13
N ASP A 168 -15.07 4.51 0.18
CA ASP A 168 -15.37 5.85 0.68
C ASP A 168 -15.52 5.81 2.20
N LEU A 169 -14.45 6.18 2.90
CA LEU A 169 -14.45 6.28 4.37
C LEU A 169 -14.86 7.67 4.87
N GLY A 170 -15.09 8.64 3.98
CA GLY A 170 -15.34 10.04 4.33
C GLY A 170 -14.13 10.80 4.87
N GLU A 171 -14.40 11.84 5.66
CA GLU A 171 -13.41 12.73 6.25
C GLU A 171 -13.80 13.13 7.67
N ILE A 172 -12.81 13.52 8.48
CA ILE A 172 -12.99 14.08 9.82
C ILE A 172 -12.55 15.54 9.75
N ASP A 173 -13.51 16.46 9.81
CA ASP A 173 -13.28 17.91 9.69
C ASP A 173 -12.38 18.30 8.50
N GLY A 174 -12.54 17.66 7.34
CA GLY A 174 -11.72 17.90 6.15
C GLY A 174 -10.36 17.19 6.12
N ILE A 175 -10.06 16.29 7.05
CA ILE A 175 -8.96 15.31 6.94
C ILE A 175 -9.53 14.02 6.36
N PRO A 176 -9.09 13.56 5.17
CA PRO A 176 -9.53 12.28 4.61
C PRO A 176 -9.28 11.13 5.58
N ARG A 177 -10.28 10.26 5.78
CA ARG A 177 -10.11 9.07 6.64
C ARG A 177 -9.27 7.98 6.00
N LEU A 178 -9.07 8.03 4.68
CA LEU A 178 -8.15 7.14 3.98
C LEU A 178 -7.02 7.96 3.35
N ILE A 179 -5.79 7.69 3.77
CA ILE A 179 -4.59 8.43 3.38
C ILE A 179 -3.60 7.45 2.75
N ASP A 180 -3.38 7.59 1.44
CA ASP A 180 -2.40 6.79 0.70
C ASP A 180 -1.02 7.46 0.65
N LEU A 181 -0.09 6.89 1.41
CA LEU A 181 1.29 7.37 1.57
C LEU A 181 2.20 7.02 0.37
N GLY A 182 1.81 6.05 -0.47
CA GLY A 182 2.55 5.73 -1.69
C GLY A 182 2.91 4.25 -1.85
N GLN A 183 4.12 3.98 -2.31
CA GLN A 183 4.69 2.65 -2.57
C GLN A 183 5.14 1.97 -1.27
N CYS A 184 5.68 0.75 -1.38
CA CYS A 184 6.24 0.04 -0.22
C CYS A 184 7.42 0.79 0.41
N ASN A 185 8.28 1.40 -0.41
CA ASN A 185 9.39 2.22 0.07
C ASN A 185 8.97 3.52 0.78
N ASP A 186 7.74 3.99 0.56
CA ASP A 186 7.18 5.12 1.30
C ASP A 186 6.82 4.74 2.75
N SER A 187 7.14 3.52 3.20
CA SER A 187 7.20 3.16 4.62
C SER A 187 8.16 4.06 5.41
N ILE A 188 9.19 4.61 4.76
CA ILE A 188 10.06 5.63 5.38
C ILE A 188 9.23 6.85 5.77
N VAL A 189 8.38 7.33 4.87
CA VAL A 189 7.47 8.45 5.13
C VAL A 189 6.49 8.09 6.26
N ALA A 190 5.95 6.88 6.27
CA ALA A 190 5.06 6.42 7.34
C ALA A 190 5.74 6.45 8.73
N ILE A 191 7.01 6.00 8.80
CA ILE A 191 7.81 6.04 10.03
C ILE A 191 8.08 7.48 10.46
N GLU A 192 8.46 8.35 9.53
CA GLU A 192 8.69 9.77 9.82
C GLU A 192 7.42 10.47 10.34
N ILE A 193 6.25 10.14 9.78
CA ILE A 193 4.96 10.65 10.26
C ILE A 193 4.70 10.16 11.69
N ALA A 194 4.90 8.87 11.96
CA ALA A 194 4.73 8.33 13.30
C ALA A 194 5.69 8.99 14.29
N GLN A 195 6.97 9.19 13.92
CA GLN A 195 7.94 9.90 14.76
C GLN A 195 7.53 11.35 15.03
N ALA A 196 7.07 12.07 14.01
CA ALA A 196 6.61 13.45 14.16
C ALA A 196 5.37 13.53 15.07
N LEU A 197 4.42 12.61 14.95
CA LEU A 197 3.26 12.54 15.84
C LEU A 197 3.68 12.21 17.28
N ALA A 198 4.61 11.28 17.47
CA ALA A 198 5.13 10.92 18.79
C ALA A 198 5.77 12.11 19.49
N GLU A 199 6.63 12.85 18.78
CA GLU A 199 7.23 14.09 19.25
C GLU A 199 6.17 15.15 19.57
N LEU A 200 5.18 15.31 18.69
CA LEU A 200 4.13 16.30 18.83
C LEU A 200 3.22 16.09 20.05
N PHE A 201 3.00 14.83 20.44
CA PHE A 201 2.25 14.43 21.62
C PHE A 201 3.14 14.23 22.86
N GLY A 202 4.47 14.28 22.72
CA GLY A 202 5.41 14.07 23.81
C GLY A 202 5.41 12.64 24.36
N VAL A 203 5.13 11.65 23.51
CA VAL A 203 5.03 10.22 23.87
C VAL A 203 6.02 9.37 23.06
N GLY A 204 6.25 8.12 23.49
CA GLY A 204 7.00 7.16 22.68
C GLY A 204 6.24 6.72 21.44
N ILE A 205 6.93 6.28 20.39
CA ILE A 205 6.27 5.83 19.14
C ILE A 205 5.29 4.66 19.36
N ASN A 206 5.55 3.79 20.34
CA ASN A 206 4.69 2.67 20.71
C ASN A 206 3.50 3.07 21.61
N GLU A 207 3.47 4.32 22.09
CA GLU A 207 2.40 4.89 22.93
C GLU A 207 1.42 5.72 22.09
N LEU A 208 1.72 5.93 20.81
CA LEU A 208 0.78 6.54 19.88
C LEU A 208 -0.49 5.68 19.76
N PRO A 209 -1.66 6.32 19.53
CA PRO A 209 -2.88 5.61 19.16
C PRO A 209 -2.78 5.15 17.69
N LEU A 210 -1.80 4.30 17.39
CA LEU A 210 -1.46 3.79 16.06
C LEU A 210 -1.33 2.27 16.12
N SER A 211 -2.07 1.57 15.27
CA SER A 211 -1.96 0.12 15.11
C SER A 211 -1.52 -0.26 13.70
N LEU A 212 -0.59 -1.21 13.60
CA LEU A 212 0.01 -1.66 12.34
C LEU A 212 -0.60 -3.00 11.94
N ILE A 213 -1.36 -3.00 10.83
CA ILE A 213 -2.07 -4.16 10.27
C ILE A 213 -1.47 -4.46 8.90
N LEU A 214 -0.42 -5.29 8.89
CA LEU A 214 0.50 -5.44 7.77
C LEU A 214 0.23 -6.69 6.93
N MET A 215 0.05 -6.46 5.64
CA MET A 215 0.09 -7.45 4.58
C MET A 215 1.53 -7.72 4.17
N TRP A 216 1.86 -8.98 3.93
CA TRP A 216 3.15 -9.31 3.33
C TRP A 216 3.00 -10.38 2.24
N MET A 217 3.97 -10.39 1.32
CA MET A 217 4.03 -11.37 0.24
C MET A 217 5.48 -11.61 -0.20
N GLU A 218 6.21 -10.56 -0.56
CA GLU A 218 7.57 -10.65 -1.09
C GLU A 218 8.61 -9.96 -0.18
N GLN A 219 9.86 -9.90 -0.65
CA GLN A 219 11.03 -9.63 0.18
C GLN A 219 11.14 -8.16 0.59
N LYS A 220 10.58 -7.19 -0.16
CA LYS A 220 10.55 -5.78 0.28
C LYS A 220 9.67 -5.62 1.51
N ALA A 221 8.53 -6.30 1.57
CA ALA A 221 7.70 -6.31 2.79
C ALA A 221 8.45 -6.86 4.00
N ILE A 222 9.27 -7.90 3.80
CA ILE A 222 10.12 -8.44 4.87
C ILE A 222 11.18 -7.43 5.28
N ALA A 223 11.91 -6.82 4.35
CA ALA A 223 12.90 -5.79 4.70
C ALA A 223 12.29 -4.65 5.53
N ILE A 224 11.09 -4.18 5.16
CA ILE A 224 10.34 -3.17 5.91
C ILE A 224 10.00 -3.68 7.31
N PHE A 225 9.49 -4.91 7.42
CA PHE A 225 9.18 -5.51 8.73
C PHE A 225 10.41 -5.54 9.64
N TRP A 226 11.57 -5.95 9.14
CA TRP A 226 12.82 -5.93 9.90
C TRP A 226 13.25 -4.51 10.30
N THR A 227 13.03 -3.51 9.45
CA THR A 227 13.24 -2.10 9.83
C THR A 227 12.34 -1.68 10.99
N LEU A 228 11.07 -2.07 11.00
CA LEU A 228 10.16 -1.78 12.11
C LEU A 228 10.67 -2.40 13.42
N LEU A 229 11.14 -3.66 13.38
CA LEU A 229 11.74 -4.33 14.53
C LEU A 229 13.02 -3.60 14.99
N TYR A 230 13.90 -3.21 14.06
CA TYR A 230 15.12 -2.47 14.39
C TYR A 230 14.82 -1.14 15.10
N LEU A 231 13.76 -0.45 14.68
CA LEU A 231 13.29 0.79 15.33
C LEU A 231 12.56 0.55 16.66
N GLY A 232 12.44 -0.71 17.11
CA GLY A 232 11.77 -1.06 18.35
C GLY A 232 10.25 -0.93 18.31
N ILE A 233 9.65 -0.92 17.12
CA ILE A 233 8.19 -0.86 16.96
C ILE A 233 7.59 -2.20 17.38
N LYS A 234 6.55 -2.14 18.20
CA LYS A 234 5.87 -3.30 18.80
C LYS A 234 4.40 -3.35 18.38
N ASN A 235 3.72 -4.42 18.80
CA ASN A 235 2.28 -4.61 18.63
C ASN A 235 1.84 -4.70 17.15
N ILE A 236 2.68 -5.27 16.30
CA ILE A 236 2.43 -5.41 14.86
C ILE A 236 1.53 -6.62 14.61
N TYR A 237 0.43 -6.41 13.88
CA TYR A 237 -0.37 -7.48 13.30
C TYR A 237 0.15 -7.77 11.90
N ILE A 238 0.48 -9.02 11.60
CA ILE A 238 0.98 -9.46 10.29
C ILE A 238 0.13 -10.62 9.78
N GLY A 239 -0.07 -10.72 8.46
CA GLY A 239 -0.86 -11.80 7.91
C GLY A 239 -0.90 -11.88 6.39
N PRO A 240 -1.59 -12.90 5.85
CA PRO A 240 -2.51 -13.80 6.55
C PRO A 240 -1.88 -15.08 7.09
N ILE A 241 -0.60 -15.30 6.82
CA ILE A 241 0.17 -16.45 7.32
C ILE A 241 1.51 -15.95 7.84
N LEU A 242 2.13 -16.71 8.73
CA LEU A 242 3.52 -16.48 9.07
C LEU A 242 4.42 -16.82 7.87
N PRO A 243 5.53 -16.09 7.66
CA PRO A 243 6.51 -16.50 6.68
C PRO A 243 7.06 -17.89 6.97
N ALA A 244 7.13 -18.74 5.94
CA ALA A 244 7.52 -20.15 6.09
C ALA A 244 8.95 -20.36 6.63
N TRP A 245 9.80 -19.33 6.59
CA TRP A 245 11.16 -19.33 7.14
C TRP A 245 11.20 -18.98 8.65
N VAL A 246 10.07 -18.59 9.26
CA VAL A 246 9.99 -18.35 10.70
C VAL A 246 9.96 -19.69 11.43
N ASN A 247 11.04 -20.01 12.13
CA ASN A 247 11.11 -21.15 13.05
C ASN A 247 10.66 -20.77 14.47
N GLU A 248 10.66 -21.73 15.39
CA GLU A 248 10.22 -21.52 16.78
C GLU A 248 11.04 -20.45 17.52
N ASP A 249 12.36 -20.41 17.32
CA ASP A 249 13.24 -19.43 17.96
C ASP A 249 12.93 -18.01 17.48
N ILE A 250 12.79 -17.82 16.17
CA ILE A 250 12.43 -16.53 15.57
C ILE A 250 11.02 -16.14 16.06
N LEU A 251 10.06 -17.07 16.04
CA LEU A 251 8.70 -16.80 16.51
C LEU A 251 8.70 -16.33 17.97
N LYS A 252 9.48 -16.98 18.83
CA LYS A 252 9.63 -16.58 20.24
C LYS A 252 10.18 -15.16 20.38
N VAL A 253 11.16 -14.77 19.57
CA VAL A 253 11.70 -13.40 19.58
C VAL A 253 10.65 -12.40 19.08
N LEU A 254 9.94 -12.71 18.01
CA LEU A 254 8.88 -11.85 17.45
C LEU A 254 7.75 -11.61 18.46
N VAL A 255 7.32 -12.67 19.15
CA VAL A 255 6.24 -12.58 20.15
C VAL A 255 6.74 -11.91 21.43
N SER A 256 7.83 -12.39 22.04
CA SER A 256 8.25 -11.91 23.37
C SER A 256 8.94 -10.54 23.32
N GLY A 257 9.70 -10.22 22.26
CA GLY A 257 10.40 -8.95 22.12
C GLY A 257 9.52 -7.82 21.59
N TYR A 258 8.66 -8.15 20.62
CA TYR A 258 7.95 -7.15 19.80
C TYR A 258 6.42 -7.28 19.86
N ASN A 259 5.89 -8.31 20.52
CA ASN A 259 4.45 -8.56 20.60
C ASN A 259 3.78 -8.63 19.21
N VAL A 260 4.47 -9.25 18.25
CA VAL A 260 3.96 -9.52 16.90
C VAL A 260 2.84 -10.54 16.98
N LYS A 261 1.74 -10.28 16.28
CA LYS A 261 0.53 -11.10 16.27
C LYS A 261 0.20 -11.51 14.84
N LEU A 262 -0.18 -12.77 14.65
CA LEU A 262 -0.83 -13.19 13.42
C LEU A 262 -2.27 -12.65 13.43
N ILE A 263 -2.73 -12.11 12.30
CA ILE A 263 -4.14 -11.70 12.17
C ILE A 263 -5.09 -12.90 12.40
N SER A 264 -6.28 -12.62 12.89
CA SER A 264 -7.34 -13.60 13.15
C SER A 264 -8.63 -13.23 12.39
N GLU A 265 -9.74 -13.03 13.10
CA GLU A 265 -10.98 -12.48 12.55
C GLU A 265 -11.00 -10.96 12.70
N PRO A 266 -11.49 -10.20 11.70
CA PRO A 266 -11.51 -8.74 11.74
C PRO A 266 -12.13 -8.17 13.03
N GLU A 267 -13.27 -8.72 13.44
CA GLU A 267 -14.04 -8.29 14.61
C GLU A 267 -13.22 -8.46 15.90
N LYS A 268 -12.60 -9.64 16.06
CA LYS A 268 -11.80 -10.00 17.25
C LYS A 268 -10.54 -9.16 17.36
N ASP A 269 -9.84 -8.97 16.24
CA ASP A 269 -8.63 -8.15 16.25
C ASP A 269 -8.97 -6.68 16.51
N LEU A 270 -10.06 -6.17 15.93
CA LEU A 270 -10.53 -4.81 16.19
C LEU A 270 -10.90 -4.60 17.66
N ALA A 271 -11.67 -5.53 18.24
CA ALA A 271 -12.04 -5.49 19.65
C ALA A 271 -10.81 -5.50 20.57
N ARG A 272 -9.82 -6.35 20.27
CA ARG A 272 -8.55 -6.40 20.99
C ARG A 272 -7.74 -5.10 20.85
N ILE A 273 -7.70 -4.50 19.66
CA ILE A 273 -6.91 -3.28 19.41
C ILE A 273 -7.52 -2.08 20.14
N LEU A 274 -8.84 -1.97 20.13
CA LEU A 274 -9.56 -0.85 20.73
C LEU A 274 -9.95 -1.11 22.21
N ASN A 275 -9.48 -2.22 22.79
CA ASN A 275 -9.81 -2.66 24.15
C ASN A 275 -11.33 -2.69 24.44
N LEU A 276 -12.12 -3.11 23.46
CA LEU A 276 -13.60 -3.18 23.58
C LEU A 276 -14.08 -4.37 24.42
N GLU A 277 -13.16 -5.26 24.85
CA GLU A 277 -13.46 -6.45 25.68
C GLU A 277 -13.24 -6.21 27.19
N GLU A 278 -12.79 -5.02 27.61
CA GLU A 278 -12.57 -4.66 29.04
C GLU A 278 -13.62 -3.66 29.60
N VAL A 279 -14.86 -3.68 29.08
CA VAL A 279 -15.99 -2.91 29.65
C VAL A 279 -17.08 -3.84 30.19
#